data_AF-A0A2M8KXX7-F1
#
_entry.id   AF-A0A2M8KXX7-F1
#
_cell.length_a   1.000
_cell.length_b   1.000
_cell.length_c   1.000
_cell.angle_alpha   90.00
_cell.angle_beta   90.00
_cell.angle_gamma   90.00
#
_symmetry.space_group_name_H-M   'P 1'
#
loop_
_entity.id
_entity.type
_entity.pdbx_description
1 polymer ?
#
loop_
_entity_poly.entity_id
_entity_poly.type
_entity_poly.pdbx_seq_one_letter_code
_entity_poly.pdbx_strand_id
1 'polypeptide(L)'
;MKMNEERELILQNVQEVLQNAPCISSARIYGSWLYNELSVDMDVAVIVESNFGIVDAEHYRTLRDIRRSLTEKTGQDTDLVPHTVDEFVDRNSPLWYPRYNPSLVFGRDIKGVFRVTPISTAVHRFSFADLTAYVLHDNRTICRRQLVRSFNGEEGRIFVSKLLHGPGNALTYQACRLRTDYVIPPSNLEGCFEAFDRFYGVDSTTAIDFLSACKKSIDFERGVLLMNWYESLFNLVIHGDQFKADYQSLCHTLRSR
;
A
#
# COMPACT_ATOMS: atom_id res chain seq x y z
N MET A 1 20.93 -21.59 4.32
CA MET A 1 20.72 -22.12 5.69
C MET A 1 19.48 -23.01 5.66
N LYS A 2 19.46 -24.17 6.33
CA LYS A 2 18.26 -25.03 6.35
C LYS A 2 17.27 -24.48 7.39
N MET A 3 15.99 -24.37 7.04
CA MET A 3 14.92 -24.07 8.00
C MET A 3 14.75 -25.25 8.97
N ASN A 4 14.29 -24.99 10.19
CA ASN A 4 13.94 -26.06 11.13
C ASN A 4 12.57 -26.67 10.76
N GLU A 5 12.27 -27.83 11.32
CA GLU A 5 11.05 -28.60 11.00
C GLU A 5 9.75 -27.82 11.28
N GLU A 6 9.73 -27.07 12.38
CA GLU A 6 8.59 -26.23 12.76
C GLU A 6 8.30 -25.15 11.71
N ARG A 7 9.32 -24.43 11.25
CA ARG A 7 9.15 -23.38 10.23
C ARG A 7 8.81 -23.96 8.87
N GLU A 8 9.33 -25.12 8.51
CA GLU A 8 8.91 -25.80 7.27
C GLU A 8 7.42 -26.18 7.34
N LEU A 9 6.92 -26.65 8.49
CA LEU A 9 5.49 -26.93 8.68
C LEU A 9 4.64 -25.66 8.59
N ILE A 10 5.08 -24.55 9.21
CA ILE A 10 4.41 -23.24 9.08
C ILE A 10 4.37 -22.82 7.60
N LEU A 11 5.50 -22.90 6.90
CA LEU A 11 5.59 -22.53 5.49
C LEU A 11 4.67 -23.37 4.61
N GLN A 12 4.59 -24.68 4.84
CA GLN A 12 3.67 -25.57 4.12
C GLN A 12 2.21 -25.17 4.33
N ASN A 13 1.81 -24.87 5.57
CA ASN A 13 0.47 -24.40 5.88
C ASN A 13 0.15 -23.06 5.20
N VAL A 14 1.10 -22.13 5.20
CA VAL A 14 0.96 -20.84 4.52
C VAL A 14 0.81 -21.05 3.01
N GLN A 15 1.67 -21.89 2.41
CA GLN A 15 1.60 -22.23 0.99
C GLN A 15 0.23 -22.82 0.62
N GLU A 16 -0.25 -23.81 1.37
CA GLU A 16 -1.55 -24.46 1.13
C GLU A 16 -2.70 -23.46 1.06
N VAL A 17 -2.78 -22.53 2.03
CA VAL A 17 -3.84 -21.52 2.07
C VAL A 17 -3.70 -20.54 0.91
N LEU A 18 -2.49 -20.04 0.64
CA LEU A 18 -2.29 -19.05 -0.41
C LEU A 18 -2.55 -19.63 -1.80
N GLN A 19 -2.14 -20.87 -2.09
CA GLN A 19 -2.39 -21.54 -3.37
C GLN A 19 -3.88 -21.55 -3.73
N ASN A 20 -4.75 -21.71 -2.73
CA ASN A 20 -6.20 -21.75 -2.92
C ASN A 20 -6.89 -20.38 -2.93
N ALA A 21 -6.18 -19.28 -2.66
CA ALA A 21 -6.76 -17.93 -2.59
C ALA A 21 -6.88 -17.26 -3.97
N PRO A 22 -8.08 -17.15 -4.59
CA PRO A 22 -8.19 -16.71 -5.99
C PRO A 22 -7.80 -15.25 -6.22
N CYS A 23 -7.94 -14.39 -5.20
CA CYS A 23 -7.58 -12.97 -5.28
C CYS A 23 -6.07 -12.70 -5.32
N ILE A 24 -5.24 -13.70 -5.02
CA ILE A 24 -3.78 -13.59 -5.02
C ILE A 24 -3.22 -14.30 -6.26
N SER A 25 -2.62 -13.56 -7.18
CA SER A 25 -2.02 -14.14 -8.40
C SER A 25 -0.62 -14.71 -8.15
N SER A 26 0.17 -14.08 -7.29
CA SER A 26 1.47 -14.61 -6.85
C SER A 26 1.82 -14.13 -5.44
N ALA A 27 2.71 -14.86 -4.77
CA ALA A 27 3.16 -14.54 -3.42
C ALA A 27 4.62 -14.94 -3.22
N ARG A 28 5.37 -14.06 -2.53
CA ARG A 28 6.77 -14.25 -2.18
C ARG A 28 6.98 -13.91 -0.71
N ILE A 29 7.54 -14.85 0.03
CA ILE A 29 8.06 -14.63 1.38
C ILE A 29 9.41 -13.92 1.26
N TYR A 30 9.65 -12.95 2.13
CA TYR A 30 10.92 -12.23 2.21
C TYR A 30 11.25 -11.86 3.65
N GLY A 31 12.39 -11.18 3.84
CA GLY A 31 12.80 -10.67 5.15
C GLY A 31 13.49 -11.70 6.03
N SER A 32 13.73 -11.30 7.27
CA SER A 32 14.59 -11.99 8.25
C SER A 32 14.07 -13.36 8.67
N TRP A 33 12.75 -13.59 8.66
CA TRP A 33 12.15 -14.89 8.96
C TRP A 33 12.67 -16.01 8.04
N LEU A 34 12.84 -15.70 6.74
CA LEU A 34 13.34 -16.64 5.73
C LEU A 34 14.79 -17.07 6.02
N TYR A 35 15.58 -16.18 6.62
CA TYR A 35 17.02 -16.38 6.86
C TYR A 35 17.32 -16.86 8.28
N ASN A 36 16.30 -17.15 9.08
CA ASN A 36 16.44 -17.56 10.47
C ASN A 36 17.32 -16.62 11.31
N GLU A 37 17.20 -15.34 10.98
CA GLU A 37 17.44 -14.26 11.89
C GLU A 37 16.26 -14.26 12.90
N LEU A 38 16.44 -13.72 14.11
CA LEU A 38 15.53 -13.81 15.26
C LEU A 38 14.16 -13.09 15.07
N SER A 39 13.68 -12.97 13.82
CA SER A 39 12.39 -12.37 13.50
C SER A 39 11.24 -13.25 13.94
N VAL A 40 10.24 -12.54 14.46
CA VAL A 40 9.01 -13.07 15.04
C VAL A 40 7.88 -13.05 14.00
N ASP A 41 8.00 -12.30 12.92
CA ASP A 41 6.99 -12.06 11.90
C ASP A 41 7.39 -12.60 10.52
N MET A 42 6.45 -13.26 9.83
CA MET A 42 6.64 -13.72 8.46
C MET A 42 6.06 -12.68 7.50
N ASP A 43 6.93 -11.92 6.81
CA ASP A 43 6.52 -11.00 5.76
C ASP A 43 6.27 -11.75 4.44
N VAL A 44 5.08 -11.57 3.86
CA VAL A 44 4.69 -12.16 2.58
C VAL A 44 4.17 -11.07 1.64
N ALA A 45 4.91 -10.78 0.58
CA ALA A 45 4.42 -9.93 -0.50
C ALA A 45 3.41 -10.73 -1.32
N VAL A 46 2.20 -10.20 -1.48
CA VAL A 46 1.14 -10.80 -2.30
C VAL A 46 0.76 -9.86 -3.43
N ILE A 47 0.60 -10.40 -4.64
CA ILE A 47 0.10 -9.64 -5.79
C ILE A 47 -1.39 -9.88 -5.91
N VAL A 48 -2.17 -8.80 -5.91
CA VAL A 48 -3.60 -8.81 -6.18
C VAL A 48 -3.91 -8.14 -7.50
N GLU A 49 -5.02 -8.56 -8.11
CA GLU A 49 -5.57 -7.91 -9.29
C GLU A 49 -6.08 -6.50 -8.93
N SER A 50 -5.89 -5.58 -9.87
CA SER A 50 -6.26 -4.18 -9.75
C SER A 50 -6.56 -3.59 -11.11
N ASN A 51 -7.21 -2.43 -11.11
CA ASN A 51 -7.37 -1.59 -12.29
C ASN A 51 -6.73 -0.23 -12.01
N PHE A 52 -5.63 0.09 -12.69
CA PHE A 52 -4.82 1.27 -12.41
C PHE A 52 -4.45 1.39 -10.92
N GLY A 53 -4.03 0.29 -10.31
CA GLY A 53 -3.65 0.24 -8.91
C GLY A 53 -4.81 0.37 -7.91
N ILE A 54 -6.07 0.46 -8.35
CA ILE A 54 -7.24 0.40 -7.46
C ILE A 54 -7.58 -1.07 -7.20
N VAL A 55 -7.68 -1.46 -5.92
CA VAL A 55 -7.97 -2.83 -5.49
C VAL A 55 -9.45 -2.96 -5.11
N ASP A 56 -10.08 -4.06 -5.51
CA ASP A 56 -11.47 -4.33 -5.11
C ASP A 56 -11.60 -4.50 -3.58
N ALA A 57 -12.66 -3.93 -3.01
CA ALA A 57 -12.98 -4.04 -1.58
C ALA A 57 -13.01 -5.50 -1.09
N GLU A 58 -13.51 -6.42 -1.91
CA GLU A 58 -13.61 -7.84 -1.59
C GLU A 58 -12.24 -8.52 -1.52
N HIS A 59 -11.26 -8.05 -2.29
CA HIS A 59 -9.88 -8.53 -2.17
C HIS A 59 -9.31 -8.18 -0.78
N TYR A 60 -9.56 -6.97 -0.26
CA TYR A 60 -9.13 -6.63 1.10
C TYR A 60 -9.81 -7.48 2.17
N ARG A 61 -11.13 -7.73 2.05
CA ARG A 61 -11.86 -8.61 2.98
C ARG A 61 -11.27 -10.01 2.98
N THR A 62 -11.07 -10.57 1.79
CA THR A 62 -10.49 -11.90 1.60
C THR A 62 -9.08 -11.98 2.19
N LEU A 63 -8.23 -10.98 1.92
CA LEU A 63 -6.86 -10.93 2.46
C LEU A 63 -6.84 -10.86 4.00
N ARG A 64 -7.70 -10.04 4.59
CA ARG A 64 -7.83 -9.95 6.06
C ARG A 64 -8.22 -11.31 6.65
N ASP A 65 -9.19 -11.98 6.05
CA ASP A 65 -9.68 -13.27 6.54
C ASP A 65 -8.63 -14.39 6.37
N ILE A 66 -7.89 -14.39 5.26
CA ILE A 66 -6.74 -15.29 5.03
C ILE A 66 -5.69 -15.05 6.12
N ARG A 67 -5.29 -13.78 6.35
CA ARG A 67 -4.27 -13.45 7.34
C ARG A 67 -4.69 -13.90 8.74
N ARG A 68 -5.93 -13.63 9.15
CA ARG A 68 -6.49 -14.11 10.42
C ARG A 68 -6.40 -15.62 10.52
N SER A 69 -6.88 -16.35 9.50
CA SER A 69 -6.85 -17.81 9.49
C SER A 69 -5.43 -18.38 9.54
N LEU A 70 -4.48 -17.77 8.85
CA LEU A 70 -3.07 -18.18 8.89
C LEU A 70 -2.47 -18.00 10.29
N THR A 71 -2.67 -16.84 10.91
CA THR A 71 -2.19 -16.58 12.28
C THR A 71 -2.82 -17.54 13.29
N GLU A 72 -4.11 -17.80 13.19
CA GLU A 72 -4.82 -18.77 14.06
C GLU A 72 -4.32 -20.21 13.85
N LYS A 73 -4.15 -20.64 12.60
CA LYS A 73 -3.75 -22.02 12.25
C LYS A 73 -2.29 -22.30 12.63
N THR A 74 -1.40 -21.32 12.46
CA THR A 74 0.05 -21.54 12.57
C THR A 74 0.67 -20.99 13.86
N GLY A 75 -0.02 -20.10 14.57
CA GLY A 75 0.55 -19.33 15.68
C GLY A 75 1.60 -18.30 15.26
N GLN A 76 1.92 -18.22 13.96
CA GLN A 76 2.88 -17.30 13.38
C GLN A 76 2.18 -16.00 12.98
N ASP A 77 2.70 -14.84 13.41
CA ASP A 77 2.26 -13.56 12.82
C ASP A 77 2.70 -13.55 11.36
N THR A 78 1.73 -13.72 10.46
CA THR A 78 1.94 -13.77 9.02
C THR A 78 1.38 -12.47 8.45
N ASP A 79 2.26 -11.65 7.91
CA ASP A 79 1.92 -10.34 7.40
C ASP A 79 1.80 -10.38 5.88
N LEU A 80 0.57 -10.26 5.39
CA LEU A 80 0.30 -10.18 3.96
C LEU A 80 0.44 -8.71 3.53
N VAL A 81 1.45 -8.43 2.71
CA VAL A 81 1.76 -7.09 2.19
C VAL A 81 1.21 -6.99 0.77
N PRO A 82 0.07 -6.30 0.54
CA PRO A 82 -0.58 -6.32 -0.76
C PRO A 82 0.07 -5.34 -1.74
N HIS A 83 0.49 -5.87 -2.87
CA HIS A 83 0.95 -5.17 -4.06
C HIS A 83 -0.02 -5.42 -5.22
N THR A 84 0.04 -4.58 -6.23
CA THR A 84 -0.86 -4.67 -7.40
C THR A 84 -0.12 -5.18 -8.63
N VAL A 85 -0.86 -5.80 -9.56
CA VAL A 85 -0.29 -6.23 -10.86
C VAL A 85 0.33 -5.07 -11.64
N ASP A 86 -0.25 -3.87 -11.51
CA ASP A 86 0.22 -2.64 -12.16
C ASP A 86 1.61 -2.20 -11.66
N GLU A 87 1.97 -2.54 -10.42
CA GLU A 87 3.26 -2.17 -9.82
C GLU A 87 4.45 -2.89 -10.44
N PHE A 88 4.24 -4.00 -11.17
CA PHE A 88 5.34 -4.70 -11.83
C PHE A 88 6.00 -3.88 -12.94
N VAL A 89 5.28 -2.94 -13.55
CA VAL A 89 5.82 -2.09 -14.62
C VAL A 89 6.14 -0.67 -14.14
N ASP A 90 5.75 -0.32 -12.91
CA ASP A 90 6.01 0.98 -12.31
C ASP A 90 7.33 1.01 -11.53
N ARG A 91 8.32 1.74 -12.06
CA ARG A 91 9.66 1.83 -11.46
C ARG A 91 9.70 2.62 -10.14
N ASN A 92 8.65 3.39 -9.83
CA ASN A 92 8.55 4.12 -8.57
C ASN A 92 7.88 3.29 -7.47
N SER A 93 7.39 2.09 -7.81
CA SER A 93 6.83 1.15 -6.84
C SER A 93 7.89 0.63 -5.85
N PRO A 94 7.49 0.31 -4.60
CA PRO A 94 8.31 -0.43 -3.65
C PRO A 94 8.89 -1.73 -4.20
N LEU A 95 8.24 -2.37 -5.18
CA LEU A 95 8.79 -3.55 -5.87
C LEU A 95 10.13 -3.26 -6.57
N TRP A 96 10.34 -2.01 -6.98
CA TRP A 96 11.49 -1.51 -7.73
C TRP A 96 12.30 -0.47 -6.96
N TYR A 97 12.06 -0.31 -5.66
CA TYR A 97 12.83 0.65 -4.87
C TYR A 97 14.00 -0.05 -4.14
N PRO A 98 15.24 0.48 -4.18
CA PRO A 98 16.42 -0.19 -3.62
C PRO A 98 16.36 -0.54 -2.13
N ARG A 99 15.45 0.08 -1.36
CA ARG A 99 15.23 -0.26 0.05
C ARG A 99 14.49 -1.60 0.22
N TYR A 100 13.50 -1.87 -0.63
CA TYR A 100 12.60 -3.02 -0.53
C TYR A 100 12.96 -4.14 -1.51
N ASN A 101 13.41 -3.77 -2.71
CA ASN A 101 13.72 -4.69 -3.80
C ASN A 101 14.73 -5.79 -3.42
N PRO A 102 15.86 -5.53 -2.70
CA PRO A 102 16.81 -6.59 -2.38
C PRO A 102 16.17 -7.74 -1.58
N SER A 103 15.36 -7.43 -0.57
CA SER A 103 14.66 -8.44 0.22
C SER A 103 13.71 -9.27 -0.63
N LEU A 104 13.00 -8.63 -1.57
CA LEU A 104 12.11 -9.30 -2.51
C LEU A 104 12.86 -10.11 -3.57
N VAL A 105 14.03 -9.66 -4.03
CA VAL A 105 14.86 -10.38 -5.02
C VAL A 105 15.37 -11.70 -4.45
N PHE A 106 15.82 -11.69 -3.19
CA PHE A 106 16.32 -12.88 -2.51
C PHE A 106 15.23 -13.71 -1.82
N GLY A 107 13.97 -13.27 -1.87
CA GLY A 107 12.83 -13.98 -1.31
C GLY A 107 12.54 -15.31 -2.00
N ARG A 108 11.58 -16.05 -1.44
CA ARG A 108 11.15 -17.37 -1.94
C ARG A 108 9.70 -17.32 -2.42
N ASP A 109 9.48 -17.71 -3.67
CA ASP A 109 8.13 -17.84 -4.22
C ASP A 109 7.37 -18.96 -3.49
N ILE A 110 6.17 -18.64 -3.04
CA ILE A 110 5.26 -19.57 -2.35
C ILE A 110 3.92 -19.72 -3.07
N LYS A 111 3.64 -18.84 -4.02
CA LYS A 111 2.56 -18.98 -5.02
C LYS A 111 2.94 -18.30 -6.33
N GLY A 112 2.67 -18.98 -7.45
CA GLY A 112 2.93 -18.43 -8.77
C GLY A 112 4.38 -18.02 -8.99
N VAL A 113 4.63 -17.20 -10.01
CA VAL A 113 5.95 -16.61 -10.28
C VAL A 113 5.91 -15.13 -9.90
N PHE A 114 6.77 -14.72 -8.97
CA PHE A 114 6.84 -13.32 -8.53
C PHE A 114 7.90 -12.57 -9.37
N ARG A 115 7.45 -11.71 -10.28
CA ARG A 115 8.27 -11.14 -11.36
C ARG A 115 9.07 -9.90 -10.93
N VAL A 116 9.91 -10.02 -9.91
CA VAL A 116 10.82 -8.94 -9.49
C VAL A 116 12.24 -9.23 -9.97
N THR A 117 12.87 -8.23 -10.59
CA THR A 117 14.27 -8.31 -11.02
C THR A 117 15.18 -7.42 -10.16
N PRO A 118 16.46 -7.80 -9.98
CA PRO A 118 17.43 -6.96 -9.29
C PRO A 118 17.66 -5.63 -9.99
N ILE A 119 17.74 -4.55 -9.21
CA ILE A 119 18.06 -3.22 -9.71
C ILE A 119 19.58 -3.03 -9.69
N SER A 120 20.20 -2.80 -10.85
CA SER A 120 21.61 -2.44 -10.91
C SER A 120 21.81 -0.92 -10.81
N THR A 121 22.67 -0.45 -9.91
CA THR A 121 22.96 0.97 -9.69
C THR A 121 23.43 1.73 -10.92
N ALA A 122 24.00 1.06 -11.92
CA ALA A 122 24.51 1.66 -13.15
C ALA A 122 23.41 2.13 -14.13
N VAL A 123 22.20 1.57 -14.06
CA VAL A 123 21.11 1.83 -15.02
C VAL A 123 20.04 2.76 -14.44
N HIS A 124 20.02 2.95 -13.11
CA HIS A 124 18.94 3.63 -12.40
C HIS A 124 19.44 4.86 -11.64
N ARG A 125 19.35 6.04 -12.28
CA ARG A 125 19.50 7.33 -11.58
C ARG A 125 18.12 7.77 -11.08
N PHE A 126 17.94 7.82 -9.77
CA PHE A 126 16.73 8.35 -9.15
C PHE A 126 16.82 9.88 -9.06
N SER A 127 15.81 10.57 -9.59
CA SER A 127 15.61 11.99 -9.35
C SER A 127 14.87 12.22 -8.03
N PHE A 128 14.84 13.48 -7.56
CA PHE A 128 14.00 13.84 -6.41
C PHE A 128 12.50 13.65 -6.70
N ALA A 129 12.07 13.77 -7.96
CA ALA A 129 10.69 13.48 -8.35
C ALA A 129 10.38 11.97 -8.23
N ASP A 130 11.33 11.09 -8.59
CA ASP A 130 11.17 9.64 -8.43
C ASP A 130 11.13 9.26 -6.94
N LEU A 131 11.95 9.91 -6.10
CA LEU A 131 11.94 9.70 -4.66
C LEU A 131 10.58 10.09 -4.04
N THR A 132 10.00 11.21 -4.46
CA THR A 132 8.71 11.69 -3.94
C THR A 132 7.53 10.89 -4.47
N ALA A 133 7.61 10.39 -5.72
CA ALA A 133 6.68 9.38 -6.23
C ALA A 133 6.76 8.09 -5.40
N TYR A 134 7.96 7.60 -5.11
CA TYR A 134 8.15 6.44 -4.25
C TYR A 134 7.49 6.62 -2.88
N VAL A 135 7.60 7.80 -2.25
CA VAL A 135 6.93 8.07 -0.97
C VAL A 135 5.41 7.92 -1.07
N LEU A 136 4.79 8.32 -2.18
CA LEU A 136 3.35 8.11 -2.42
C LEU A 136 3.02 6.62 -2.55
N HIS A 137 3.80 5.86 -3.32
CA HIS A 137 3.58 4.42 -3.44
C HIS A 137 3.82 3.67 -2.13
N ASP A 138 4.90 3.99 -1.40
CA ASP A 138 5.23 3.34 -0.14
C ASP A 138 4.14 3.59 0.89
N ASN A 139 3.63 4.82 0.98
CA ASN A 139 2.46 5.12 1.82
C ASN A 139 1.23 4.31 1.41
N ARG A 140 0.97 4.15 0.11
CA ARG A 140 -0.11 3.28 -0.41
C ARG A 140 0.06 1.85 0.08
N THR A 141 1.23 1.24 -0.15
CA THR A 141 1.53 -0.15 0.26
C THR A 141 1.44 -0.34 1.77
N ILE A 142 1.96 0.61 2.55
CA ILE A 142 1.84 0.61 4.01
C ILE A 142 0.38 0.63 4.44
N CYS A 143 -0.47 1.48 3.85
CA CYS A 143 -1.88 1.56 4.21
C CYS A 143 -2.62 0.27 3.86
N ARG A 144 -2.33 -0.34 2.71
CA ARG A 144 -2.86 -1.67 2.35
C ARG A 144 -2.47 -2.75 3.36
N ARG A 145 -1.19 -2.78 3.75
CA ARG A 145 -0.67 -3.71 4.77
C ARG A 145 -1.41 -3.54 6.10
N GLN A 146 -1.58 -2.31 6.57
CA GLN A 146 -2.28 -2.03 7.83
C GLN A 146 -3.76 -2.43 7.76
N LEU A 147 -4.43 -2.14 6.65
CA LEU A 147 -5.82 -2.55 6.39
C LEU A 147 -6.00 -4.08 6.51
N VAL A 148 -5.04 -4.86 6.01
CA VAL A 148 -5.08 -6.34 6.08
C VAL A 148 -4.71 -6.90 7.45
N ARG A 149 -3.76 -6.29 8.16
CA ARG A 149 -3.33 -6.79 9.49
C ARG A 149 -4.44 -6.70 10.53
N SER A 150 -4.94 -5.51 10.83
CA SER A 150 -6.02 -5.25 11.80
C SER A 150 -6.24 -3.73 11.95
N PHE A 151 -7.46 -3.34 12.34
CA PHE A 151 -7.75 -2.03 12.92
C PHE A 151 -8.11 -2.20 14.39
N ASN A 152 -7.11 -2.22 15.27
CA ASN A 152 -7.36 -1.92 16.68
C ASN A 152 -7.14 -0.40 16.92
N GLY A 153 -7.65 0.12 18.04
CA GLY A 153 -7.83 1.57 18.23
C GLY A 153 -6.61 2.47 17.92
N GLU A 154 -5.39 2.02 18.21
CA GLU A 154 -4.17 2.78 17.91
C GLU A 154 -3.69 2.58 16.46
N GLU A 155 -3.73 1.34 15.94
CA GLU A 155 -3.39 1.01 14.54
C GLU A 155 -4.28 1.76 13.54
N GLY A 156 -5.58 1.87 13.85
CA GLY A 156 -6.53 2.65 13.04
C GLY A 156 -6.21 4.12 12.97
N ARG A 157 -5.72 4.72 14.07
CA ARG A 157 -5.29 6.13 14.05
C ARG A 157 -4.04 6.34 13.20
N ILE A 158 -3.09 5.41 13.25
CA ILE A 158 -1.87 5.46 12.44
C ILE A 158 -2.24 5.36 10.95
N PHE A 159 -3.13 4.44 10.59
CA PHE A 159 -3.64 4.31 9.22
C PHE A 159 -4.26 5.61 8.71
N VAL A 160 -5.21 6.20 9.46
CA VAL A 160 -5.85 7.47 9.08
C VAL A 160 -4.82 8.60 8.97
N SER A 161 -3.88 8.67 9.91
CA SER A 161 -2.81 9.67 9.92
C SER A 161 -1.94 9.61 8.66
N LYS A 162 -1.56 8.40 8.21
CA LYS A 162 -0.76 8.24 6.98
C LYS A 162 -1.51 8.70 5.74
N LEU A 163 -2.79 8.39 5.64
CA LEU A 163 -3.63 8.79 4.52
C LEU A 163 -3.85 10.31 4.45
N LEU A 164 -3.92 10.98 5.59
CA LEU A 164 -4.05 12.45 5.67
C LEU A 164 -2.85 13.21 5.12
N HIS A 165 -1.67 12.61 5.12
CA HIS A 165 -0.49 13.20 4.50
C HIS A 165 -0.47 13.03 2.97
N GLY A 166 -1.44 12.32 2.39
CA GLY A 166 -1.58 12.13 0.94
C GLY A 166 -1.49 13.40 0.12
N PRO A 167 -2.37 14.41 0.36
CA PRO A 167 -2.32 15.68 -0.36
C PRO A 167 -0.97 16.40 -0.23
N GLY A 168 -0.37 16.42 0.97
CA GLY A 168 0.95 17.03 1.19
C GLY A 168 2.06 16.32 0.41
N ASN A 169 2.06 14.99 0.39
CA ASN A 169 3.00 14.20 -0.40
C ASN A 169 2.78 14.42 -1.90
N ALA A 170 1.53 14.55 -2.35
CA ALA A 170 1.19 14.85 -3.73
C ALA A 170 1.68 16.23 -4.19
N LEU A 171 1.54 17.24 -3.33
CA LEU A 171 2.09 18.58 -3.58
C LEU A 171 3.62 18.57 -3.60
N THR A 172 4.26 17.81 -2.71
CA THR A 172 5.73 17.62 -2.73
C THR A 172 6.18 17.01 -4.06
N TYR A 173 5.50 15.93 -4.50
CA TYR A 173 5.78 15.30 -5.78
C TYR A 173 5.64 16.28 -6.95
N GLN A 174 4.57 17.06 -7.00
CA GLN A 174 4.37 18.06 -8.06
C GLN A 174 5.46 19.13 -8.05
N ALA A 175 5.80 19.67 -6.88
CA ALA A 175 6.85 20.67 -6.75
C ALA A 175 8.21 20.13 -7.25
N CYS A 176 8.57 18.90 -6.89
CA CYS A 176 9.78 18.26 -7.39
C CYS A 176 9.73 17.98 -8.89
N ARG A 177 8.58 17.55 -9.42
CA ARG A 177 8.37 17.25 -10.84
C ARG A 177 8.48 18.51 -11.70
N LEU A 178 7.83 19.59 -11.27
CA LEU A 178 7.79 20.88 -11.98
C LEU A 178 8.99 21.78 -11.67
N ARG A 179 9.81 21.40 -10.67
CA ARG A 179 10.94 22.19 -10.16
C ARG A 179 10.51 23.57 -9.66
N THR A 180 9.43 23.60 -8.88
CA THR A 180 8.88 24.81 -8.25
C THR A 180 9.11 24.78 -6.75
N ASP A 181 9.06 25.96 -6.12
CA ASP A 181 9.22 26.08 -4.67
C ASP A 181 8.07 25.40 -3.92
N TYR A 182 8.41 24.84 -2.76
CA TYR A 182 7.48 24.15 -1.89
C TYR A 182 6.81 25.15 -0.94
N VAL A 183 5.48 25.25 -1.00
CA VAL A 183 4.76 26.37 -0.37
C VAL A 183 4.12 26.01 0.97
N ILE A 184 3.84 24.72 1.27
CA ILE A 184 3.00 24.34 2.43
C ILE A 184 3.55 23.11 3.16
N PRO A 185 3.95 23.19 4.44
CA PRO A 185 4.45 22.02 5.17
C PRO A 185 3.39 20.89 5.26
N PRO A 186 3.76 19.60 5.13
CA PRO A 186 2.81 18.47 5.19
C PRO A 186 2.05 18.35 6.52
N SER A 187 2.49 19.07 7.56
CA SER A 187 1.82 19.16 8.85
C SER A 187 0.63 20.13 8.85
N ASN A 188 0.57 21.08 7.91
CA ASN A 188 -0.59 21.95 7.71
C ASN A 188 -1.61 21.25 6.81
N LEU A 189 -2.39 20.34 7.39
CA LEU A 189 -3.34 19.51 6.65
C LEU A 189 -4.37 20.34 5.88
N GLU A 190 -4.99 21.34 6.51
CA GLU A 190 -5.99 22.22 5.88
C GLU A 190 -5.40 22.93 4.66
N GLY A 191 -4.25 23.58 4.81
CA GLY A 191 -3.55 24.23 3.70
C GLY A 191 -3.13 23.25 2.60
N CYS A 192 -2.75 22.01 2.95
CA CYS A 192 -2.42 20.98 1.96
C CYS A 192 -3.63 20.58 1.13
N PHE A 193 -4.80 20.40 1.75
CA PHE A 193 -6.03 20.08 1.02
C PHE A 193 -6.48 21.24 0.13
N GLU A 194 -6.50 22.47 0.64
CA GLU A 194 -6.88 23.66 -0.16
C GLU A 194 -5.97 23.87 -1.38
N ALA A 195 -4.66 23.67 -1.22
CA ALA A 195 -3.72 23.80 -2.32
C ALA A 195 -3.84 22.64 -3.32
N PHE A 196 -4.06 21.42 -2.83
CA PHE A 196 -4.32 20.26 -3.68
C PHE A 196 -5.57 20.48 -4.54
N ASP A 197 -6.69 20.86 -3.93
CA ASP A 197 -7.96 21.11 -4.60
C ASP A 197 -7.83 22.18 -5.67
N ARG A 198 -7.13 23.28 -5.37
CA ARG A 198 -6.86 24.35 -6.33
C ARG A 198 -5.99 23.88 -7.50
N PHE A 199 -4.94 23.11 -7.22
CA PHE A 199 -3.97 22.69 -8.24
C PHE A 199 -4.59 21.67 -9.21
N TYR A 200 -5.30 20.67 -8.69
CA TYR A 200 -5.94 19.64 -9.50
C TYR A 200 -7.37 20.02 -9.93
N GLY A 201 -7.90 21.14 -9.43
CA GLY A 201 -9.23 21.65 -9.70
C GLY A 201 -10.35 20.71 -9.24
N VAL A 202 -10.20 20.11 -8.07
CA VAL A 202 -11.13 19.15 -7.44
C VAL A 202 -11.70 19.72 -6.14
N ASP A 203 -12.72 19.07 -5.58
CA ASP A 203 -13.29 19.39 -4.27
C ASP A 203 -13.19 18.18 -3.34
N SER A 204 -12.30 18.29 -2.36
CA SER A 204 -12.03 17.27 -1.35
C SER A 204 -12.80 17.47 -0.04
N THR A 205 -13.67 18.48 0.07
CA THR A 205 -14.36 18.85 1.33
C THR A 205 -14.99 17.63 2.02
N THR A 206 -15.71 16.80 1.26
CA THR A 206 -16.35 15.60 1.81
C THR A 206 -15.34 14.55 2.30
N ALA A 207 -14.20 14.40 1.59
CA ALA A 207 -13.16 13.46 2.02
C ALA A 207 -12.48 13.94 3.31
N ILE A 208 -12.30 15.25 3.48
CA ILE A 208 -11.74 15.86 4.71
C ILE A 208 -12.65 15.60 5.91
N ASP A 209 -13.96 15.79 5.73
CA ASP A 209 -14.96 15.51 6.77
C ASP A 209 -14.95 14.03 7.17
N PHE A 210 -14.93 13.14 6.17
CA PHE A 210 -14.90 11.69 6.39
C PHE A 210 -13.62 11.23 7.09
N LEU A 211 -12.44 11.73 6.66
CA LEU A 211 -11.16 11.46 7.32
C LEU A 211 -11.15 11.96 8.77
N SER A 212 -11.71 13.14 9.02
CA SER A 212 -11.83 13.72 10.37
C SER A 212 -12.73 12.89 11.27
N ALA A 213 -13.81 12.31 10.72
CA ALA A 213 -14.63 11.35 11.44
C ALA A 213 -13.86 10.05 11.74
N CYS A 214 -13.10 9.53 10.77
CA CYS A 214 -12.29 8.31 10.91
C CYS A 214 -11.18 8.45 11.96
N LYS A 215 -10.63 9.65 12.20
CA LYS A 215 -9.68 9.89 13.31
C LYS A 215 -10.27 9.54 14.69
N LYS A 216 -11.57 9.73 14.86
CA LYS A 216 -12.26 9.49 16.13
C LYS A 216 -12.56 8.01 16.32
N SER A 217 -13.01 7.36 15.24
CA SER A 217 -13.30 5.93 15.20
C SER A 217 -13.26 5.43 13.76
N ILE A 218 -12.56 4.32 13.55
CA ILE A 218 -12.45 3.66 12.26
C ILE A 218 -12.67 2.16 12.44
N ASP A 219 -13.53 1.61 11.59
CA ASP A 219 -13.67 0.17 11.40
C ASP A 219 -13.08 -0.22 10.05
N PHE A 220 -13.08 -1.52 9.78
CA PHE A 220 -12.54 -2.05 8.54
C PHE A 220 -13.22 -1.49 7.29
N GLU A 221 -14.55 -1.36 7.28
CA GLU A 221 -15.27 -0.92 6.09
C GLU A 221 -15.01 0.56 5.78
N ARG A 222 -14.89 1.40 6.81
CA ARG A 222 -14.40 2.77 6.66
C ARG A 222 -12.95 2.81 6.19
N GLY A 223 -12.11 1.89 6.66
CA GLY A 223 -10.75 1.72 6.19
C GLY A 223 -10.65 1.38 4.70
N VAL A 224 -11.52 0.48 4.21
CA VAL A 224 -11.61 0.17 2.77
C VAL A 224 -12.02 1.40 1.96
N LEU A 225 -13.02 2.17 2.41
CA LEU A 225 -13.43 3.41 1.74
C LEU A 225 -12.29 4.43 1.69
N LEU A 226 -11.54 4.59 2.78
CA LEU A 226 -10.37 5.46 2.83
C LEU A 226 -9.23 4.99 1.93
N MET A 227 -9.00 3.68 1.84
CA MET A 227 -8.00 3.11 0.95
C MET A 227 -8.36 3.40 -0.51
N ASN A 228 -9.61 3.15 -0.92
CA ASN A 228 -10.09 3.47 -2.26
C ASN A 228 -9.93 4.96 -2.58
N TRP A 229 -10.26 5.85 -1.61
CA TRP A 229 -10.05 7.29 -1.77
C TRP A 229 -8.59 7.62 -2.05
N TYR A 230 -7.68 7.04 -1.27
CA TYR A 230 -6.26 7.28 -1.43
C TYR A 230 -5.70 6.71 -2.73
N GLU A 231 -6.17 5.55 -3.19
CA GLU A 231 -5.79 4.99 -4.49
C GLU A 231 -6.27 5.87 -5.65
N SER A 232 -7.45 6.47 -5.51
CA SER A 232 -7.95 7.43 -6.51
C SER A 232 -7.19 8.75 -6.47
N LEU A 233 -6.82 9.25 -5.28
CA LEU A 233 -5.92 10.40 -5.13
C LEU A 233 -4.59 10.11 -5.82
N PHE A 234 -4.01 8.94 -5.54
CA PHE A 234 -2.76 8.51 -6.15
C PHE A 234 -2.87 8.50 -7.68
N ASN A 235 -3.95 7.96 -8.25
CA ASN A 235 -4.14 7.91 -9.70
C ASN A 235 -4.26 9.30 -10.34
N LEU A 236 -5.00 10.21 -9.71
CA LEU A 236 -5.06 11.61 -10.15
C LEU A 236 -3.66 12.25 -10.17
N VAL A 237 -2.85 12.00 -9.14
CA VAL A 237 -1.53 12.60 -8.98
C VAL A 237 -0.50 12.05 -9.96
N ILE A 238 -0.45 10.72 -10.11
CA ILE A 238 0.58 10.02 -10.89
C ILE A 238 0.20 9.89 -12.36
N HIS A 239 -1.06 9.64 -12.66
CA HIS A 239 -1.53 9.40 -14.03
C HIS A 239 -2.22 10.61 -14.65
N GLY A 240 -2.66 11.59 -13.86
CA GLY A 240 -3.13 12.90 -14.34
C GLY A 240 -4.64 13.02 -14.49
N ASP A 241 -5.06 14.08 -15.21
CA ASP A 241 -6.43 14.60 -15.22
C ASP A 241 -7.49 13.61 -15.72
N GLN A 242 -7.13 12.55 -16.46
CA GLN A 242 -8.14 11.55 -16.86
C GLN A 242 -8.80 10.84 -15.66
N PHE A 243 -8.17 10.84 -14.48
CA PHE A 243 -8.73 10.26 -13.25
C PHE A 243 -9.46 11.28 -12.36
N LYS A 244 -9.57 12.53 -12.80
CA LYS A 244 -10.20 13.60 -12.02
C LYS A 244 -11.67 13.32 -11.71
N ALA A 245 -12.42 12.81 -12.69
CA ALA A 245 -13.83 12.48 -12.51
C ALA A 245 -14.03 11.34 -11.50
N ASP A 246 -13.15 10.33 -11.53
CA ASP A 246 -13.19 9.20 -10.61
C ASP A 246 -12.87 9.64 -9.17
N TYR A 247 -11.84 10.47 -8.99
CA TYR A 247 -11.52 11.08 -7.70
C TYR A 247 -12.72 11.86 -7.14
N GLN A 248 -13.31 12.74 -7.95
CA GLN A 248 -14.44 13.59 -7.52
C GLN A 248 -15.67 12.75 -7.17
N SER A 249 -15.99 11.74 -7.99
CA SER A 249 -17.07 10.80 -7.74
C SER A 249 -16.89 10.10 -6.39
N LEU A 250 -15.67 9.61 -6.12
CA LEU A 250 -15.36 8.93 -4.88
C LEU A 250 -15.47 9.86 -3.66
N CYS A 251 -14.93 11.09 -3.75
CA CYS A 251 -15.13 12.10 -2.72
C CYS A 251 -16.62 12.31 -2.38
N HIS A 252 -17.51 12.36 -3.38
CA HIS A 252 -18.94 12.49 -3.14
C HIS A 252 -19.58 11.25 -2.51
N THR A 253 -19.14 10.04 -2.86
CA THR A 253 -19.70 8.81 -2.25
C THR A 253 -19.40 8.70 -0.75
N LEU A 254 -18.27 9.26 -0.28
CA LEU A 254 -17.94 9.33 1.15
C LEU A 254 -18.96 10.14 1.96
N ARG A 255 -19.75 11.02 1.32
CA ARG A 255 -20.83 11.78 1.98
C ARG A 255 -21.99 10.90 2.44
N SER A 256 -22.20 9.79 1.72
CA SER A 256 -23.41 8.97 1.82
C SER A 256 -23.30 7.79 2.80
N ARG A 257 -22.15 7.63 3.46
CA ARG A 257 -21.79 6.48 4.29
C ARG A 257 -21.15 6.92 5.60
#